data_AF-A0A4Y2VBP8-F1
#
_entry.id   AF-A0A4Y2VBP8-F1
#
_cell.length_a   1.000
_cell.length_b   1.000
_cell.length_c   1.000
_cell.angle_alpha   90.00
_cell.angle_beta   90.00
_cell.angle_gamma   90.00
#
_symmetry.space_group_name_H-M   'P 1'
#
loop_
_entity.id
_entity.type
_entity.pdbx_description
1 polymer ?
#
loop_
_entity_poly.entity_id
_entity_poly.type
_entity_poly.pdbx_seq_one_letter_code
_entity_poly.pdbx_strand_id
1 'polypeptide(L)'
;MSIQRQTELDNGKLCGYVDYGTDLESPELPIANNALTFMVSAVNGNLKIPIAYFLIDRLNAIERTNLIKIALECLYETGIKVVALTFDGLLCNFKVGNELGARLEAVNLKLTFPHPITGEDVCIFLDPCHCLKLVRNTLGSKGSMFDANNQIIDWSYVVELEKFQQDEGLLAATKIRNRHIQWYNEKMKVKLAAQDIK
;
A
#
# COMPACT_ATOMS: atom_id res chain seq x y z
N MET A 1 1.86 2.32 -9.40
CA MET A 1 3.22 2.88 -9.50
C MET A 1 3.17 4.04 -10.48
N SER A 2 3.72 5.21 -10.16
CA SER A 2 3.73 6.32 -11.14
C SER A 2 4.72 6.03 -12.25
N ILE A 3 4.33 6.36 -13.48
CA ILE A 3 5.17 6.27 -14.67
C ILE A 3 5.24 7.64 -15.34
N GLN A 4 6.30 7.86 -16.12
CA GLN A 4 6.44 9.09 -16.90
C GLN A 4 5.31 9.17 -17.94
N ARG A 5 4.67 10.33 -18.03
CA ARG A 5 3.68 10.60 -19.07
C ARG A 5 4.42 10.85 -20.37
N GLN A 6 4.46 9.84 -21.22
CA GLN A 6 5.15 9.89 -22.50
C GLN A 6 4.46 8.92 -23.46
N THR A 7 4.48 9.28 -24.74
CA THR A 7 4.09 8.38 -25.82
C THR A 7 5.31 8.06 -26.66
N GLU A 8 5.36 6.83 -27.18
CA GLU A 8 6.47 6.34 -27.99
C GLU A 8 5.93 5.45 -29.11
N LEU A 9 6.54 5.52 -30.29
CA LEU A 9 6.23 4.60 -31.37
C LEU A 9 7.16 3.40 -31.27
N ASP A 10 6.62 2.25 -30.87
CA ASP A 10 7.35 0.99 -30.75
C ASP A 10 6.81 -0.02 -31.75
N ASN A 11 7.67 -0.56 -32.62
CA ASN A 11 7.31 -1.52 -33.68
C ASN A 11 6.09 -1.11 -34.53
N GLY A 12 5.93 0.19 -34.78
CA GLY A 12 4.80 0.73 -35.56
C GLY A 12 3.49 0.89 -34.77
N LYS A 13 3.48 0.57 -33.48
CA LYS A 13 2.37 0.81 -32.56
C LYS A 13 2.67 1.99 -31.65
N LEU A 14 1.70 2.88 -31.49
CA LEU A 14 1.82 4.02 -30.59
C LEU A 14 1.49 3.58 -29.16
N CYS A 15 2.47 3.67 -28.27
CA CYS A 15 2.43 3.22 -26.88
C CYS A 15 2.39 4.41 -25.91
N GLY A 16 2.06 4.15 -24.64
CA GLY A 16 2.05 5.17 -23.56
C GLY A 16 0.66 5.68 -23.15
N TYR A 17 -0.39 5.17 -23.78
CA TYR A 17 -1.78 5.44 -23.40
C TYR A 17 -2.29 4.47 -22.34
N VAL A 18 -3.45 4.79 -21.78
CA VAL A 18 -4.20 3.85 -20.93
C VAL A 18 -4.45 2.56 -21.69
N ASP A 19 -4.16 1.44 -21.04
CA ASP A 19 -4.27 0.09 -21.58
C ASP A 19 -4.80 -0.83 -20.48
N TYR A 20 -6.02 -1.32 -20.70
CA TYR A 20 -6.71 -2.27 -19.83
C TYR A 20 -6.60 -3.72 -20.31
N GLY A 21 -5.76 -4.01 -21.31
CA GLY A 21 -5.64 -5.32 -21.93
C GLY A 21 -6.79 -5.67 -22.86
N THR A 22 -7.50 -4.67 -23.38
CA THR A 22 -8.56 -4.84 -24.39
C THR A 22 -8.06 -4.35 -25.74
N ASP A 23 -8.47 -5.00 -26.84
CA ASP A 23 -8.12 -4.60 -28.22
C ASP A 23 -8.80 -3.29 -28.68
N LEU A 24 -9.28 -2.47 -27.74
CA LEU A 24 -9.91 -1.19 -28.02
C LEU A 24 -8.84 -0.10 -28.20
N GLU A 25 -8.23 -0.08 -29.38
CA GLU A 25 -7.40 1.03 -29.81
C GLU A 25 -8.28 2.24 -30.15
N SER A 26 -8.58 3.08 -29.14
CA SER A 26 -9.21 4.38 -29.39
C SER A 26 -8.15 5.48 -29.38
N PRO A 27 -8.08 6.32 -30.44
CA PRO A 27 -7.16 7.46 -30.51
C PRO A 27 -7.47 8.55 -29.46
N GLU A 28 -8.52 8.39 -28.66
CA GLU A 28 -8.94 9.34 -27.61
C GLU A 28 -8.54 8.90 -26.19
N LEU A 29 -7.85 7.77 -26.02
CA LEU A 29 -7.43 7.33 -24.69
C LEU A 29 -6.43 8.32 -24.08
N PRO A 30 -6.52 8.61 -22.77
CA PRO A 30 -5.58 9.50 -22.11
C PRO A 30 -4.20 8.86 -22.00
N ILE A 31 -3.16 9.69 -21.94
CA ILE A 31 -1.79 9.25 -21.65
C ILE A 31 -1.76 8.69 -20.23
N ALA A 32 -1.23 7.46 -20.08
CA ALA A 32 -1.12 6.83 -18.78
C ALA A 32 -0.12 7.57 -17.87
N ASN A 33 -0.42 7.62 -16.57
CA ASN A 33 0.44 8.25 -15.56
C ASN A 33 0.84 7.28 -14.45
N ASN A 34 0.24 6.08 -14.44
CA ASN A 34 0.46 5.03 -13.49
C ASN A 34 0.42 3.66 -14.17
N ALA A 35 1.18 2.71 -13.61
CA ALA A 35 1.02 1.28 -13.85
C ALA A 35 0.42 0.62 -12.60
N LEU A 36 -0.71 -0.07 -12.75
CA LEU A 36 -1.26 -0.97 -11.75
C LEU A 36 -0.73 -2.38 -12.02
N THR A 37 -0.13 -3.03 -11.02
CA THR A 37 0.46 -4.36 -11.17
C THR A 37 -0.12 -5.29 -10.13
N PHE A 38 -0.55 -6.48 -10.57
CA PHE A 38 -0.93 -7.57 -9.69
C PHE A 38 0.21 -8.59 -9.64
N MET A 39 0.51 -9.04 -8.43
CA MET A 39 1.61 -9.97 -8.18
C MET A 39 1.13 -11.01 -7.18
N VAL A 40 1.47 -12.26 -7.45
CA VAL A 40 1.18 -13.39 -6.58
C VAL A 40 2.44 -13.75 -5.81
N SER A 41 2.30 -13.97 -4.51
CA SER A 41 3.34 -14.48 -3.63
C SER A 41 2.83 -15.73 -2.93
N ALA A 42 3.58 -16.81 -3.00
CA ALA A 42 3.25 -18.02 -2.26
C ALA A 42 3.46 -17.80 -0.76
N VAL A 43 2.51 -18.26 0.05
CA VAL A 43 2.62 -18.26 1.52
C VAL A 43 3.32 -19.53 2.01
N ASN A 44 3.19 -20.62 1.27
CA ASN A 44 3.73 -21.95 1.57
C ASN A 44 4.93 -22.32 0.68
N GLY A 45 5.60 -21.33 0.07
CA GLY A 45 6.73 -21.57 -0.82
C GLY A 45 7.46 -20.29 -1.22
N ASN A 46 8.48 -20.43 -2.06
CA ASN A 46 9.33 -19.32 -2.51
C ASN A 46 9.00 -18.92 -3.95
N LEU A 47 7.73 -18.59 -4.21
CA LEU A 47 7.29 -18.10 -5.51
C LEU A 47 6.79 -16.65 -5.37
N LYS A 48 7.26 -15.78 -6.25
CA LYS A 48 6.76 -14.41 -6.37
C LYS A 48 6.80 -14.00 -7.84
N ILE A 49 5.64 -13.83 -8.45
CA ILE A 49 5.51 -13.56 -9.88
C ILE A 49 4.50 -12.45 -10.17
N PRO A 50 4.83 -11.47 -11.03
CA PRO A 50 3.82 -10.57 -11.58
C PRO A 50 2.89 -11.37 -12.49
N ILE A 51 1.59 -11.15 -12.38
CA ILE A 51 0.58 -11.88 -13.17
C ILE A 51 -0.17 -10.99 -14.16
N ALA A 52 -0.24 -9.69 -13.88
CA ALA A 52 -0.90 -8.73 -14.75
C ALA A 52 -0.37 -7.32 -14.47
N TYR A 53 -0.39 -6.47 -15.49
CA TYR A 53 -0.22 -5.03 -15.36
C TYR A 53 -1.17 -4.29 -16.28
N PHE A 54 -1.55 -3.09 -15.87
CA PHE A 54 -2.45 -2.20 -16.60
C PHE A 54 -1.89 -0.79 -16.58
N LEU A 55 -1.85 -0.13 -17.74
CA LEU A 55 -1.47 1.27 -17.84
C LEU A 55 -2.71 2.12 -17.61
N ILE A 56 -2.68 3.00 -16.62
CA ILE A 56 -3.86 3.74 -16.16
C ILE A 56 -3.54 5.22 -15.96
N ASP A 57 -4.55 6.08 -16.13
CA ASP A 57 -4.50 7.47 -15.65
C ASP A 57 -5.14 7.54 -14.26
N ARG A 58 -6.36 7.01 -14.15
CA ARG A 58 -7.11 6.84 -12.89
C ARG A 58 -7.99 5.60 -13.00
N LEU A 59 -8.22 4.97 -11.87
CA LEU A 59 -9.24 3.93 -11.72
C LEU A 59 -10.04 4.21 -10.46
N ASN A 60 -11.36 4.15 -10.58
CA ASN A 60 -12.27 4.19 -9.45
C ASN A 60 -12.27 2.85 -8.68
N ALA A 61 -12.96 2.80 -7.54
CA ALA A 61 -12.98 1.62 -6.69
C ALA A 61 -13.65 0.40 -7.36
N ILE A 62 -14.70 0.63 -8.16
CA ILE A 62 -15.44 -0.42 -8.86
C ILE A 62 -14.56 -1.05 -9.95
N GLU A 63 -13.91 -0.23 -10.77
CA GLU A 63 -13.01 -0.70 -11.84
C GLU A 63 -11.86 -1.53 -11.28
N ARG A 64 -11.22 -1.06 -10.19
CA ARG A 64 -10.17 -1.83 -9.50
C ARG A 64 -10.70 -3.16 -8.96
N THR A 65 -11.89 -3.14 -8.38
CA THR A 65 -12.54 -4.35 -7.85
C THR A 65 -12.80 -5.37 -8.94
N ASN A 66 -13.22 -4.93 -10.13
CA ASN A 66 -13.42 -5.81 -11.28
C ASN A 66 -12.10 -6.43 -11.75
N LEU A 67 -11.02 -5.65 -11.85
CA LEU A 67 -9.70 -6.20 -12.19
C LEU A 67 -9.18 -7.21 -11.18
N ILE A 68 -9.43 -6.99 -9.88
CA ILE A 68 -9.09 -7.96 -8.83
C ILE A 68 -9.90 -9.25 -8.99
N LYS A 69 -11.20 -9.16 -9.25
CA LYS A 69 -12.05 -10.34 -9.48
C LYS A 69 -11.56 -11.16 -10.67
N ILE A 70 -11.26 -10.51 -11.79
CA ILE A 70 -10.67 -11.17 -12.98
C ILE A 70 -9.36 -11.87 -12.61
N ALA A 71 -8.46 -11.20 -11.87
CA ALA A 71 -7.21 -11.82 -11.44
C ALA A 71 -7.43 -13.06 -10.55
N LEU A 72 -8.41 -13.02 -9.65
CA LEU A 72 -8.79 -14.16 -8.80
C LEU A 72 -9.37 -15.32 -9.62
N GLU A 73 -10.21 -15.01 -10.60
CA GLU A 73 -10.79 -15.99 -11.53
C GLU A 73 -9.70 -16.71 -12.35
N CYS A 74 -8.80 -15.97 -12.98
CA CYS A 74 -7.69 -16.54 -13.73
C CYS A 74 -6.78 -17.42 -12.86
N LEU A 75 -6.50 -17.00 -11.61
CA LEU A 75 -5.68 -17.79 -10.69
C LEU A 75 -6.38 -19.09 -10.28
N TYR A 76 -7.69 -19.03 -10.05
CA TYR A 76 -8.49 -20.20 -9.73
C TYR A 76 -8.44 -21.25 -10.85
N GLU A 77 -8.53 -20.84 -12.12
CA GLU A 77 -8.44 -21.74 -13.28
C GLU A 77 -7.09 -22.49 -13.35
N THR A 78 -6.02 -21.89 -12.83
CA THR A 78 -4.70 -22.54 -12.76
C THR A 78 -4.53 -23.49 -11.56
N GLY A 79 -5.53 -23.58 -10.68
CA GLY A 79 -5.48 -24.35 -9.44
C GLY A 79 -4.77 -23.62 -8.28
N ILE A 80 -4.44 -22.33 -8.43
CA ILE A 80 -3.85 -21.52 -7.35
C ILE A 80 -4.97 -21.07 -6.40
N LYS A 81 -4.86 -21.44 -5.13
CA LYS A 81 -5.75 -20.96 -4.06
C LYS A 81 -5.27 -19.63 -3.50
N VAL A 82 -6.00 -18.55 -3.77
CA VAL A 82 -5.73 -17.24 -3.18
C VAL A 82 -6.40 -17.15 -1.82
N VAL A 83 -5.59 -16.98 -0.77
CA VAL A 83 -6.06 -16.89 0.63
C VAL A 83 -6.04 -15.47 1.17
N ALA A 84 -5.29 -14.57 0.53
CA ALA A 84 -5.12 -13.20 0.99
C ALA A 84 -4.89 -12.21 -0.16
N LEU A 85 -5.40 -10.99 0.04
CA LEU A 85 -5.14 -9.81 -0.78
C LEU A 85 -4.38 -8.78 0.06
N THR A 86 -3.28 -8.24 -0.46
CA THR A 86 -2.47 -7.25 0.24
C THR A 86 -2.39 -5.93 -0.52
N PHE A 87 -2.59 -4.79 0.16
CA PHE A 87 -2.42 -3.47 -0.45
C PHE A 87 -1.94 -2.40 0.55
N ASP A 88 -1.53 -1.24 0.06
CA ASP A 88 -1.11 -0.11 0.90
C ASP A 88 -2.28 0.67 1.50
N GLY A 89 -2.00 1.46 2.54
CA GLY A 89 -3.01 2.17 3.35
C GLY A 89 -3.69 3.37 2.68
N LEU A 90 -3.80 3.39 1.35
CA LEU A 90 -4.42 4.49 0.60
C LEU A 90 -5.95 4.38 0.64
N LEU A 91 -6.65 5.50 0.86
CA LEU A 91 -8.12 5.56 0.97
C LEU A 91 -8.87 4.88 -0.18
N CYS A 92 -8.34 4.92 -1.41
CA CYS A 92 -8.96 4.24 -2.54
C CYS A 92 -8.98 2.71 -2.38
N ASN A 93 -7.96 2.12 -1.75
CA ASN A 93 -7.90 0.68 -1.54
C ASN A 93 -8.84 0.24 -0.40
N PHE A 94 -9.05 1.11 0.60
CA PHE A 94 -10.10 0.88 1.60
C PHE A 94 -11.48 0.78 0.94
N LYS A 95 -11.77 1.68 -0.02
CA LYS A 95 -13.01 1.60 -0.81
C LYS A 95 -13.09 0.31 -1.61
N VAL A 96 -12.00 -0.13 -2.24
CA VAL A 96 -11.94 -1.43 -2.94
C VAL A 96 -12.25 -2.60 -1.99
N GLY A 97 -11.70 -2.60 -0.77
CA GLY A 97 -12.03 -3.61 0.24
C GLY A 97 -13.53 -3.64 0.56
N ASN A 98 -14.15 -2.46 0.70
CA ASN A 98 -15.59 -2.36 0.92
C ASN A 98 -16.41 -2.87 -0.29
N GLU A 99 -16.02 -2.52 -1.51
CA GLU A 99 -16.65 -3.01 -2.76
C GLU A 99 -16.52 -4.53 -2.93
N LEU A 100 -15.45 -5.14 -2.41
CA LEU A 100 -15.29 -6.59 -2.38
C LEU A 100 -16.20 -7.28 -1.34
N GLY A 101 -16.72 -6.54 -0.35
CA GLY A 101 -17.58 -7.08 0.72
C GLY A 101 -16.88 -7.24 2.08
N ALA A 102 -15.68 -6.68 2.23
CA ALA A 102 -15.03 -6.47 3.51
C ALA A 102 -15.52 -5.17 4.17
N ARG A 103 -15.17 -4.95 5.44
CA ARG A 103 -15.38 -3.69 6.15
C ARG A 103 -14.10 -3.34 6.90
N LEU A 104 -13.40 -2.33 6.43
CA LEU A 104 -12.07 -1.94 6.92
C LEU A 104 -12.11 -0.76 7.90
N GLU A 105 -13.28 -0.50 8.47
CA GLU A 105 -13.50 0.52 9.50
C GLU A 105 -13.14 -0.04 10.89
N ALA A 106 -12.69 0.84 11.79
CA ALA A 106 -12.31 0.44 13.15
C ALA A 106 -13.49 -0.17 13.94
N VAL A 107 -14.70 0.27 13.65
CA VAL A 107 -15.94 -0.26 14.23
C VAL A 107 -16.48 -1.35 13.31
N ASN A 108 -16.75 -2.54 13.85
CA ASN A 108 -17.30 -3.70 13.10
C ASN A 108 -16.39 -4.21 11.96
N LEU A 109 -15.09 -4.25 12.23
CA LEU A 109 -14.07 -4.74 11.31
C LEU A 109 -14.40 -6.15 10.77
N LYS A 110 -14.44 -6.28 9.44
CA LYS A 110 -14.56 -7.54 8.71
C LYS A 110 -13.47 -7.58 7.66
N LEU A 111 -12.38 -8.30 7.94
CA LEU A 111 -11.21 -8.34 7.07
C LEU A 111 -11.32 -9.33 5.91
N THR A 112 -12.43 -10.05 5.78
CA THR A 112 -12.60 -11.06 4.72
C THR A 112 -13.67 -10.65 3.71
N PHE A 113 -13.48 -11.12 2.49
CA PHE A 113 -14.46 -11.08 1.41
C PHE A 113 -14.56 -12.44 0.71
N PRO A 114 -15.71 -12.80 0.15
CA PRO A 114 -15.86 -14.08 -0.54
C PRO A 114 -15.13 -14.07 -1.89
N HIS A 115 -14.40 -15.14 -2.19
CA HIS A 115 -13.79 -15.38 -3.49
C HIS A 115 -14.89 -15.44 -4.58
N PRO A 116 -14.72 -14.80 -5.75
CA PRO A 116 -15.79 -14.67 -6.76
C PRO A 116 -16.31 -16.01 -7.29
N ILE A 117 -15.44 -17.02 -7.40
CA ILE A 117 -15.81 -18.37 -7.87
C ILE A 117 -16.20 -19.33 -6.73
N THR A 118 -15.31 -19.54 -5.74
CA THR A 118 -15.51 -20.58 -4.72
C THR A 118 -16.37 -20.13 -3.54
N GLY A 119 -16.54 -18.82 -3.33
CA GLY A 119 -17.18 -18.27 -2.13
C GLY A 119 -16.36 -18.41 -0.85
N GLU A 120 -15.17 -19.01 -0.90
CA GLU A 120 -14.28 -19.12 0.26
C GLU A 120 -13.76 -17.73 0.69
N ASP A 121 -13.51 -17.55 1.98
CA ASP A 121 -13.01 -16.29 2.51
C ASP A 121 -11.58 -15.99 2.06
N VAL A 122 -11.39 -14.80 1.47
CA VAL A 122 -10.09 -14.19 1.17
C VAL A 122 -9.84 -13.06 2.17
N CYS A 123 -8.73 -13.12 2.90
CA CYS A 123 -8.38 -12.12 3.91
C CYS A 123 -7.69 -10.89 3.30
N ILE A 124 -8.01 -9.69 3.79
CA ILE A 124 -7.33 -8.45 3.42
C ILE A 124 -6.26 -8.13 4.46
N PHE A 125 -5.02 -7.95 4.01
CA PHE A 125 -3.93 -7.40 4.82
C PHE A 125 -3.49 -6.04 4.28
N LEU A 126 -3.26 -5.10 5.19
CA LEU A 126 -2.56 -3.86 4.86
C LEU A 126 -1.05 -4.12 4.91
N ASP A 127 -0.30 -3.48 4.01
CA ASP A 127 1.17 -3.51 4.06
C ASP A 127 1.68 -2.97 5.42
N PRO A 128 2.28 -3.82 6.28
CA PRO A 128 2.74 -3.41 7.59
C PRO A 128 3.81 -2.31 7.52
N CYS A 129 4.67 -2.35 6.49
CA CYS A 129 5.70 -1.33 6.29
C CYS A 129 5.08 0.03 6.00
N HIS A 130 3.96 0.04 5.26
CA HIS A 130 3.20 1.26 5.02
C HIS A 130 2.50 1.74 6.28
N CYS A 131 1.85 0.85 7.03
CA CYS A 131 1.18 1.19 8.30
C CYS A 131 2.14 1.82 9.31
N LEU A 132 3.34 1.27 9.49
CA LEU A 132 4.37 1.84 10.37
C LEU A 132 4.72 3.29 10.00
N LYS A 133 4.86 3.58 8.70
CA LYS A 133 5.10 4.95 8.22
C LYS A 133 3.93 5.86 8.52
N LEU A 134 2.69 5.40 8.36
CA LEU A 134 1.50 6.19 8.65
C LEU A 134 1.41 6.52 10.15
N VAL A 135 1.68 5.57 11.04
CA VAL A 135 1.72 5.79 12.49
C VAL A 135 2.77 6.84 12.83
N ARG A 136 4.02 6.67 12.37
CA ARG A 136 5.11 7.63 12.63
C ARG A 136 4.80 9.02 12.07
N ASN A 137 4.34 9.11 10.83
CA ASN A 137 4.01 10.38 10.20
C ASN A 137 2.83 11.07 10.92
N THR A 138 1.86 10.31 11.41
CA THR A 138 0.73 10.84 12.18
C THR A 138 1.23 11.40 13.51
N LEU A 139 2.01 10.63 14.27
CA LEU A 139 2.59 11.08 15.54
C LEU A 139 3.42 12.35 15.34
N GLY A 140 4.35 12.34 14.38
CA GLY A 140 5.21 13.49 14.10
C GLY A 140 4.47 14.71 13.55
N SER A 141 3.33 14.53 12.86
CA SER A 141 2.54 15.67 12.31
C SER A 141 1.55 16.24 13.32
N LYS A 142 0.96 15.38 14.15
CA LYS A 142 -0.07 15.76 15.13
C LYS A 142 0.53 16.15 16.48
N GLY A 143 1.79 15.79 16.74
CA GLY A 143 2.48 16.05 17.99
C GLY A 143 2.18 15.00 19.04
N SER A 144 0.93 14.54 19.15
CA SER A 144 0.56 13.49 20.09
C SER A 144 -0.55 12.57 19.58
N MET A 145 -0.65 11.39 20.18
CA MET A 145 -1.70 10.39 19.98
C MET A 145 -2.09 9.78 21.33
N PHE A 146 -3.17 9.00 21.36
CA PHE A 146 -3.59 8.26 22.54
C PHE A 146 -3.43 6.76 22.33
N ASP A 147 -2.98 6.05 23.37
CA ASP A 147 -2.97 4.60 23.39
C ASP A 147 -4.37 4.03 23.74
N ALA A 148 -4.48 2.70 23.83
CA ALA A 148 -5.72 2.03 24.18
C ALA A 148 -6.21 2.31 25.62
N ASN A 149 -5.33 2.79 26.50
CA ASN A 149 -5.62 3.17 27.89
C ASN A 149 -5.87 4.68 28.03
N ASN A 150 -6.00 5.41 26.93
CA ASN A 150 -6.16 6.86 26.88
C ASN A 150 -4.95 7.63 27.47
N GLN A 151 -3.77 7.03 27.45
CA GLN A 151 -2.50 7.68 27.79
C GLN A 151 -1.91 8.38 26.58
N ILE A 152 -1.26 9.53 26.81
CA ILE A 152 -0.67 10.33 25.75
C ILE A 152 0.65 9.72 25.30
N ILE A 153 0.78 9.54 23.99
CA ILE A 153 2.03 9.28 23.28
C ILE A 153 2.43 10.60 22.63
N ASP A 154 3.49 11.24 23.15
CA ASP A 154 3.91 12.57 22.72
C ASP A 154 5.24 12.51 21.94
N TRP A 155 5.28 13.20 20.79
CA TRP A 155 6.46 13.32 19.96
C TRP A 155 7.58 14.13 20.63
N SER A 156 7.24 15.02 21.57
CA SER A 156 8.24 15.77 22.36
C SER A 156 9.22 14.85 23.07
N TYR A 157 8.80 13.68 23.55
CA TYR A 157 9.70 12.71 24.19
C TYR A 157 10.80 12.22 23.24
N VAL A 158 10.50 12.08 21.94
CA VAL A 158 11.49 11.68 20.93
C VAL A 158 12.50 12.81 20.71
N VAL A 159 12.03 14.06 20.68
CA VAL A 159 12.86 15.27 20.54
C VAL A 159 13.77 15.45 21.76
N GLU A 160 13.22 15.34 22.96
CA GLU A 160 13.94 15.48 24.23
C GLU A 160 14.99 14.38 24.40
N LEU A 161 14.67 13.14 24.02
CA LEU A 161 15.65 12.04 24.03
C LEU A 161 16.81 12.33 23.08
N GLU A 162 16.54 12.86 21.88
CA GLU A 162 17.59 13.18 20.92
C GLU A 162 18.49 14.30 21.45
N LYS A 163 17.90 15.34 22.03
CA LYS A 163 18.64 16.42 22.69
C LYS A 163 19.49 15.92 23.86
N PHE A 164 18.92 15.11 24.74
CA PHE A 164 19.64 14.51 25.87
C PHE A 164 20.87 13.71 25.41
N GLN A 165 20.73 12.91 24.35
CA GLN A 165 21.87 12.17 23.78
C GLN A 165 22.95 13.08 23.19
N GLN A 166 22.57 14.23 22.62
CA GLN A 166 23.54 15.22 22.14
C GLN A 166 24.27 15.90 23.29
N ASP A 167 23.55 16.29 24.34
CA ASP A 167 24.09 16.99 25.51
C ASP A 167 25.07 16.09 26.30
N GLU A 168 24.74 14.80 26.47
CA GLU A 168 25.59 13.82 27.15
C GLU A 168 26.73 13.26 26.27
N GLY A 169 26.66 13.45 24.95
CA GLY A 169 27.59 12.85 24.00
C GLY A 169 27.53 11.32 23.92
N LEU A 170 26.49 10.70 24.51
CA LEU A 170 26.29 9.25 24.59
C LEU A 170 24.91 8.86 24.06
N LEU A 171 24.79 7.60 23.63
CA LEU A 171 23.56 7.07 23.04
C LEU A 171 22.87 6.17 24.06
N ALA A 172 21.59 6.40 24.32
CA ALA A 172 20.79 5.67 25.30
C ALA A 172 20.35 4.28 24.80
N ALA A 173 21.28 3.52 24.18
CA ALA A 173 21.02 2.28 23.45
C ALA A 173 19.95 2.37 22.34
N THR A 174 19.45 3.58 22.03
CA THR A 174 18.50 3.83 20.93
C THR A 174 19.23 4.19 19.64
N LYS A 175 18.54 3.98 18.52
CA LYS A 175 19.01 4.42 17.19
C LYS A 175 18.46 5.78 16.80
N ILE A 176 17.73 6.45 17.70
CA ILE A 176 17.10 7.76 17.46
C ILE A 176 18.18 8.84 17.37
N ARG A 177 18.11 9.66 16.32
CA ARG A 177 19.08 10.69 15.93
C ARG A 177 18.32 11.83 15.27
N ASN A 178 18.97 12.97 15.05
CA ASN A 178 18.37 14.12 14.36
C ASN A 178 17.63 13.78 13.04
N ARG A 179 18.05 12.75 12.29
CA ARG A 179 17.31 12.25 11.11
C ARG A 179 15.87 11.80 11.41
N HIS A 180 15.64 11.24 12.58
CA HIS A 180 14.33 10.85 13.10
C HIS A 180 13.50 12.05 13.51
N ILE A 181 14.13 13.16 13.92
CA ILE A 181 13.42 14.42 14.18
C ILE A 181 13.05 15.10 12.86
N GLN A 182 13.97 15.10 11.89
CA GLN A 182 13.79 15.63 10.53
C GLN A 182 13.06 14.65 9.60
N TRP A 183 12.12 13.89 10.17
CA TRP A 183 11.41 12.79 9.53
C TRP A 183 10.64 13.19 8.27
N TYR A 184 10.27 14.48 8.14
CA TYR A 184 9.54 15.03 7.00
C TYR A 184 10.30 14.84 5.67
N ASN A 185 11.62 14.94 5.71
CA ASN A 185 12.48 14.72 4.53
C ASN A 185 12.62 13.22 4.19
N GLU A 186 12.33 12.35 5.15
CA GLU A 186 12.50 10.89 5.05
C GLU A 186 11.20 10.13 5.33
N LYS A 187 10.04 10.71 4.96
CA LYS A 187 8.69 10.13 5.16
C LYS A 187 8.53 8.69 4.67
N MET A 188 9.26 8.33 3.63
CA MET A 188 9.17 7.01 2.99
C MET A 188 10.16 5.98 3.55
N LYS A 189 11.09 6.37 4.44
CA LYS A 189 12.08 5.46 5.03
C LYS A 189 11.47 4.65 6.18
N VAL A 190 11.02 3.43 5.86
CA VAL A 190 10.43 2.48 6.83
C VAL A 190 11.41 2.16 7.98
N LYS A 191 12.71 2.06 7.69
CA LYS A 191 13.74 1.79 8.70
C LYS A 191 13.75 2.82 9.84
N LEU A 192 13.53 4.10 9.54
CA LEU A 192 13.49 5.16 10.55
C LEU A 192 12.17 5.07 11.33
N ALA A 193 11.05 4.91 10.62
CA ALA A 193 9.74 4.75 11.26
C ALA A 193 9.71 3.57 12.26
N ALA A 194 10.36 2.45 11.91
CA ALA A 194 10.47 1.30 12.78
C ALA A 194 11.41 1.52 13.98
N GLN A 195 12.30 2.51 13.94
CA GLN A 195 13.16 2.88 15.07
C GLN A 195 12.47 3.87 16.01
N ASP A 196 11.57 4.71 15.47
CA ASP A 196 10.78 5.68 16.25
C ASP A 196 9.69 5.01 17.10
N ILE A 197 9.11 3.91 16.63
CA ILE A 197 7.95 3.23 17.25
C ILE A 197 8.38 2.01 18.09
N LYS A 198 9.68 1.79 18.28
CA LYS A 198 10.21 0.63 19.00
C LYS A 198 10.39 0.91 20.49
#